data_AF-A0A350UZX1-F1
#
_entry.id   AF-A0A350UZX1-F1
#
_cell.length_a   1.000
_cell.length_b   1.000
_cell.length_c   1.000
_cell.angle_alpha   90.00
_cell.angle_beta   90.00
_cell.angle_gamma   90.00
#
_symmetry.space_group_name_H-M   'P 1'
#
loop_
_entity.id
_entity.type
_entity.pdbx_description
1 polymer ?
#
loop_
_entity_poly.entity_id
_entity_poly.type
_entity_poly.pdbx_seq_one_letter_code
_entity_poly.pdbx_strand_id
1 'polypeptide(L)'
;EVNDFGKLLKLKEGDRIFSINGSVVNAHNFENIAGGIEKKLKPGDEVTIVVERKSKGSNYIKKTLKANTYPTKRKERFVILAAKDATDEQLMIRKAWIDQ
;
A
#
# COMPACT_ATOMS: atom_id res chain seq x y z
N GLU A 1 1.29 -6.05 -9.22
CA GLU A 1 0.26 -7.11 -9.13
C GLU A 1 -0.80 -6.71 -8.12
N VAL A 2 -2.08 -7.04 -8.36
CA VAL A 2 -3.18 -6.69 -7.45
C VAL A 2 -3.26 -7.73 -6.33
N ASN A 3 -3.08 -7.29 -5.08
CA ASN A 3 -3.18 -8.17 -3.90
C ASN A 3 -4.64 -8.58 -3.60
N ASP A 4 -4.84 -9.43 -2.60
CA ASP A 4 -6.17 -9.98 -2.29
C ASP A 4 -7.20 -8.91 -1.92
N PHE A 5 -6.80 -7.85 -1.21
CA PHE A 5 -7.69 -6.73 -0.92
C PHE A 5 -8.08 -5.97 -2.19
N GLY A 6 -7.12 -5.77 -3.10
CA GLY A 6 -7.39 -5.17 -4.40
C GLY A 6 -8.32 -6.03 -5.27
N LYS A 7 -8.20 -7.36 -5.19
CA LYS A 7 -9.13 -8.29 -5.85
C LYS A 7 -10.53 -8.20 -5.24
N LEU A 8 -10.63 -8.07 -3.91
CA LEU A 8 -11.90 -7.86 -3.21
C LEU A 8 -12.59 -6.56 -3.66
N LEU A 9 -11.82 -5.47 -3.81
CA LEU A 9 -12.25 -4.21 -4.39
C LEU A 9 -12.59 -4.29 -5.89
N LYS A 10 -12.28 -5.41 -6.55
CA LYS A 10 -12.39 -5.58 -8.01
C LYS A 10 -11.56 -4.56 -8.78
N LEU A 11 -10.42 -4.14 -8.21
CA LEU A 11 -9.41 -3.36 -8.91
C LEU A 11 -8.84 -4.18 -10.06
N LYS A 12 -8.53 -3.49 -11.15
CA LYS A 12 -7.95 -4.10 -12.35
C LYS A 12 -6.68 -3.36 -12.71
N GLU A 13 -5.77 -4.10 -13.33
CA GLU A 13 -4.60 -3.49 -13.95
C GLU A 13 -5.02 -2.45 -14.99
N GLY A 14 -4.33 -1.31 -15.00
CA GLY A 14 -4.66 -0.16 -15.84
C GLY A 14 -5.74 0.78 -15.28
N ASP A 15 -6.32 0.49 -14.12
CA ASP A 15 -7.17 1.46 -13.41
C ASP A 15 -6.35 2.68 -12.96
N ARG A 16 -6.91 3.88 -13.13
CA ARG A 16 -6.35 5.11 -12.59
C ARG A 16 -7.13 5.53 -11.36
N ILE A 17 -6.47 5.63 -10.21
CA ILE A 17 -7.13 6.02 -8.97
C ILE A 17 -7.44 7.53 -9.01
N PHE A 18 -8.71 7.89 -8.88
CA PHE A 18 -9.18 9.28 -8.87
C PHE A 18 -9.43 9.79 -7.45
N SER A 19 -10.05 8.97 -6.59
CA SER A 19 -10.25 9.32 -5.18
C SER A 19 -10.31 8.10 -4.27
N ILE A 20 -10.00 8.29 -2.99
CA ILE A 20 -10.13 7.27 -1.95
C ILE A 20 -10.83 7.89 -0.74
N ASN A 21 -11.90 7.24 -0.27
CA ASN A 21 -12.76 7.70 0.82
C ASN A 21 -13.21 9.17 0.68
N GLY A 22 -13.52 9.58 -0.56
CA GLY A 22 -13.94 10.93 -0.90
C GLY A 22 -12.79 11.93 -1.16
N SER A 23 -11.56 11.60 -0.78
CA SER A 23 -10.39 12.45 -1.01
C SER A 23 -9.81 12.24 -2.41
N VAL A 24 -9.74 13.31 -3.21
CA VAL A 24 -9.12 13.28 -4.55
C VAL A 24 -7.63 12.98 -4.41
N VAL A 25 -7.16 12.01 -5.19
CA VAL A 25 -5.78 11.55 -5.21
C VAL A 25 -5.04 12.15 -6.40
N ASN A 26 -3.82 12.61 -6.16
CA ASN A 26 -2.85 13.00 -7.18
C ASN A 26 -1.43 12.62 -6.72
N ALA A 27 -0.44 12.82 -7.59
CA ALA A 27 0.94 12.44 -7.32
C ALA A 27 1.55 13.12 -6.07
N HIS A 28 1.05 14.28 -5.67
CA HIS A 28 1.59 15.05 -4.54
C HIS A 28 0.98 14.66 -3.19
N ASN A 29 -0.21 14.05 -3.18
CA ASN A 29 -0.94 13.78 -1.95
C ASN A 29 -1.20 12.30 -1.67
N PHE A 30 -0.83 11.41 -2.59
CA PHE A 30 -1.11 9.97 -2.47
C PHE A 30 -0.54 9.36 -1.20
N GLU A 31 0.73 9.61 -0.88
CA GLU A 31 1.37 9.04 0.32
C GLU A 31 0.68 9.48 1.61
N ASN A 32 0.31 10.76 1.70
CA ASN A 32 -0.41 11.30 2.85
C ASN A 32 -1.80 10.67 3.02
N ILE A 33 -2.52 10.49 1.90
CA ILE A 33 -3.84 9.85 1.92
C ILE A 33 -3.71 8.37 2.32
N ALA A 34 -2.78 7.64 1.70
CA ALA A 34 -2.54 6.22 2.00
C ALA A 34 -2.13 6.00 3.46
N GLY A 35 -1.19 6.79 3.99
CA GLY A 35 -0.76 6.71 5.38
C GLY A 35 -1.87 7.12 6.36
N GLY A 36 -2.72 8.09 5.99
CA GLY A 36 -3.88 8.47 6.79
C GLY A 36 -4.94 7.37 6.87
N ILE A 37 -5.13 6.64 5.78
CA ILE A 37 -6.05 5.49 5.69
C ILE A 37 -5.56 4.35 6.57
N GLU A 38 -4.28 3.99 6.52
CA GLU A 38 -3.69 2.91 7.32
C GLU A 38 -3.82 3.20 8.84
N LYS A 39 -3.70 4.47 9.24
CA LYS A 39 -3.83 4.88 10.64
C LYS A 39 -5.27 4.96 11.15
N LYS A 40 -6.24 5.24 10.28
CA LYS A 40 -7.62 5.55 10.68
C LYS A 40 -8.57 4.36 10.52
N LEU A 41 -8.35 3.51 9.52
CA LEU A 41 -9.24 2.39 9.25
C LEU A 41 -9.06 1.28 10.29
N LYS A 42 -10.19 0.81 10.80
CA LYS A 42 -10.28 -0.38 11.64
C LYS A 42 -10.81 -1.55 10.81
N PRO A 43 -10.58 -2.80 11.23
CA PRO A 43 -11.23 -3.95 10.62
C PRO A 43 -12.76 -3.79 10.57
N GLY A 44 -13.35 -4.04 9.40
CA GLY A 44 -14.79 -3.89 9.16
C GLY A 44 -15.20 -2.56 8.53
N ASP A 45 -14.35 -1.52 8.56
CA ASP A 45 -14.64 -0.23 7.94
C ASP A 45 -14.74 -0.34 6.40
N GLU A 46 -15.66 0.39 5.78
CA GLU A 46 -15.79 0.43 4.32
C GLU A 46 -14.73 1.35 3.69
N VAL A 47 -14.02 0.84 2.69
CA VAL A 47 -13.16 1.62 1.80
C VAL A 47 -13.89 1.86 0.49
N THR A 48 -13.97 3.12 0.08
CA THR A 48 -14.52 3.53 -1.23
C THR A 48 -13.41 4.11 -2.11
N ILE A 49 -13.21 3.55 -3.30
CA ILE A 49 -12.24 4.05 -4.28
C ILE A 49 -12.97 4.40 -5.57
N VAL A 50 -12.77 5.61 -6.09
CA VAL A 50 -13.21 5.96 -7.44
C VAL A 50 -12.03 5.77 -8.38
N VAL A 51 -12.21 4.98 -9.43
CA VAL A 51 -11.20 4.75 -10.47
C VAL A 51 -11.71 5.16 -11.84
N GLU A 52 -10.81 5.58 -12.71
CA GLU A 52 -11.05 5.68 -14.14
C GLU A 52 -10.56 4.41 -14.82
N ARG A 53 -11.49 3.67 -15.42
CA ARG A 53 -11.22 2.40 -16.08
C ARG A 53 -11.49 2.54 -17.57
N LYS A 54 -10.59 2.04 -18.40
CA LYS A 54 -10.79 1.99 -19.86
C LYS A 54 -12.01 1.12 -20.19
N SER A 55 -12.93 1.67 -20.97
CA SER A 55 -14.09 0.97 -21.55
C SER A 55 -13.82 0.60 -23.02
N LYS A 56 -14.76 -0.07 -23.70
CA LYS A 56 -14.64 -0.37 -25.14
C LYS A 56 -14.23 0.90 -25.90
N GLY A 57 -13.10 0.85 -26.63
CA GLY A 57 -12.51 2.00 -27.32
C GLY A 57 -11.47 2.76 -26.48
N SER A 58 -11.36 4.08 -26.72
CA SER A 58 -10.40 4.99 -26.05
C SER A 58 -10.99 5.74 -24.85
N ASN A 59 -12.24 5.45 -24.47
CA ASN A 59 -12.96 6.18 -23.44
C ASN A 59 -12.69 5.61 -22.04
N TYR A 60 -12.44 6.49 -21.07
CA TYR A 60 -12.37 6.15 -19.65
C TYR A 60 -13.71 6.39 -18.98
N ILE A 61 -14.14 5.47 -18.12
CA ILE A 61 -15.34 5.63 -17.30
C ILE A 61 -14.98 5.60 -15.83
N LYS A 62 -15.62 6.47 -15.04
CA LYS A 62 -15.48 6.45 -13.58
C LYS A 62 -16.27 5.28 -13.00
N LYS A 63 -15.64 4.53 -12.10
CA LYS A 63 -16.25 3.43 -11.34
C LYS A 63 -15.96 3.60 -9.86
N THR A 64 -17.01 3.47 -9.06
CA THR A 64 -16.91 3.43 -7.60
C THR A 64 -16.75 1.97 -7.16
N LEU A 65 -15.67 1.68 -6.46
CA LEU A 65 -15.31 0.38 -5.92
C LEU A 65 -15.42 0.45 -4.41
N LYS A 66 -16.02 -0.56 -3.79
CA LYS A 66 -16.25 -0.61 -2.35
C LYS A 66 -15.90 -1.97 -1.80
N ALA A 67 -15.25 -2.01 -0.65
CA ALA A 67 -14.98 -3.23 0.10
C ALA A 67 -14.74 -2.91 1.58
N ASN A 68 -15.09 -3.85 2.46
CA ASN A 68 -14.80 -3.73 3.88
C ASN A 68 -13.37 -4.22 4.17
N THR A 69 -12.67 -3.52 5.07
CA THR A 69 -11.36 -3.93 5.55
C THR A 69 -11.44 -5.22 6.37
N TYR A 70 -10.36 -5.98 6.36
CA TYR A 70 -10.20 -7.17 7.18
C TYR A 70 -8.75 -7.27 7.66
N PRO A 71 -8.48 -7.89 8.81
CA PRO A 71 -7.13 -8.02 9.32
C PRO A 71 -6.32 -8.92 8.38
N THR A 72 -5.12 -8.47 8.02
CA THR A 72 -4.17 -9.26 7.22
C THR A 72 -2.81 -9.28 7.91
N LYS A 73 -2.10 -10.41 7.79
CA LYS A 73 -0.72 -10.52 8.28
C LYS A 73 0.21 -9.95 7.22
N ARG A 74 0.78 -8.77 7.48
CA ARG A 74 1.85 -8.22 6.64
C ARG A 74 3.11 -9.07 6.84
N LYS A 75 3.61 -9.68 5.77
CA LYS A 75 4.92 -10.32 5.77
C LYS A 75 5.94 -9.31 5.25
N GLU A 76 6.81 -8.84 6.12
CA GLU A 76 7.99 -8.09 5.70
C GLU A 76 9.05 -9.10 5.25
N ARG A 77 9.58 -8.91 4.04
CA ARG A 77 10.64 -9.74 3.48
C ARG A 77 11.92 -8.93 3.42
N PHE A 78 13.06 -9.61 3.56
CA PHE A 78 14.38 -8.99 3.43
C PHE A 78 14.64 -7.88 4.44
N VAL A 79 14.09 -8.00 5.65
CA VAL A 79 14.40 -7.09 6.76
C VAL A 79 15.76 -7.48 7.32
N ILE A 80 16.75 -6.60 7.15
CA ILE A 80 18.06 -6.75 7.78
C ILE A 80 17.99 -6.04 9.13
N LEU A 81 18.22 -6.80 10.20
CA LEU A 81 18.28 -6.29 11.57
C LEU A 81 19.69 -6.53 12.11
N ALA A 82 20.16 -5.64 12.98
CA ALA A 82 21.37 -5.90 13.73
C ALA A 82 21.18 -7.16 14.59
N ALA A 83 22.16 -8.06 14.56
CA ALA A 83 22.19 -9.19 15.48
C ALA A 83 22.24 -8.65 16.92
N LYS A 84 21.33 -9.15 17.77
CA LYS A 84 21.24 -8.69 19.18
C LYS A 84 22.51 -9.04 19.96
N ASP A 85 23.07 -10.21 19.68
CA ASP A 85 24.25 -10.75 20.35
C ASP A 85 25.40 -10.88 19.33
N ALA A 86 25.74 -9.76 18.69
CA ALA A 86 26.83 -9.72 17.72
C ALA A 86 28.18 -9.94 18.42
N THR A 87 29.06 -10.76 17.84
CA THR A 87 30.43 -10.93 18.35
C THR A 87 31.28 -9.69 18.06
N ASP A 88 32.40 -9.53 18.76
CA ASP A 88 33.33 -8.41 18.55
C ASP A 88 33.83 -8.32 17.09
N GLU A 89 34.07 -9.47 16.47
CA GLU A 89 34.45 -9.56 15.04
C GLU A 89 33.33 -9.07 14.12
N GLN A 90 32.07 -9.42 14.42
CA GLN A 90 30.90 -8.98 13.66
C GLN A 90 30.66 -7.47 13.82
N LEU A 91 30.87 -6.93 15.03
CA LEU A 91 30.80 -5.49 15.29
C LEU A 91 31.89 -4.72 14.55
N MET A 92 33.11 -5.26 14.50
CA MET A 92 34.22 -4.66 13.75
C MET A 92 33.90 -4.57 12.26
N ILE A 93 33.39 -5.64 11.67
CA ILE A 93 32.98 -5.66 10.26
C ILE A 93 31.83 -4.67 10.03
N ARG A 94 30.83 -4.65 10.92
CA ARG A 94 29.69 -3.72 10.82
C ARG A 94 30.15 -2.26 10.83
N LYS A 95 31.05 -1.90 11.74
CA LYS A 95 31.64 -0.56 11.81
C LYS A 95 32.42 -0.20 10.55
N ALA A 96 33.19 -1.14 10.00
CA ALA A 96 33.96 -0.91 8.78
C ALA A 96 33.09 -0.78 7.52
N TRP A 97 31.91 -1.42 7.49
CA TRP A 97 31.04 -1.47 6.31
C TRP A 97 29.94 -0.40 6.29
N ILE A 98 29.25 -0.19 7.40
CA ILE A 98 28.05 0.65 7.47
C ILE A 98 28.11 1.73 8.56
N ASP A 99 29.28 1.93 9.16
CA ASP A 99 29.54 2.92 10.22
C ASP A 99 28.54 2.83 11.40
N GLN A 100 28.13 1.60 11.73
CA GLN A 100 27.26 1.27 12.87
C GLN A 100 27.95 0.33 13.84
#